data_AF-A0A542AG01-F1
#
_entry.id   AF-A0A542AG01-F1
#
_cell.length_a   1.000
_cell.length_b   1.000
_cell.length_c   1.000
_cell.angle_alpha   90.00
_cell.angle_beta   90.00
_cell.angle_gamma   90.00
#
_symmetry.space_group_name_H-M   'P 1'
#
loop_
_entity.id
_entity.type
_entity.pdbx_description
1 polymer ?
#
loop_
_entity_poly.entity_id
_entity_poly.type
_entity_poly.pdbx_seq_one_letter_code
_entity_poly.pdbx_strand_id
1 'polypeptide(L)'
;MIGFIDDHRGAYGVEPICKVLPIAPSTYREHVAKRTDPGKLSARARRDLELKPQIERVFGENFGARKVWRQMLREGFDVARCTVERLMTDLGLQGVISKRWSSRH
;
A
#
# COMPACT_ATOMS: atom_id res chain seq x y z
N MET A 1 9.32 4.08 11.79
CA MET A 1 9.49 3.20 12.96
C MET A 1 9.95 1.81 12.57
N ILE A 2 9.18 1.03 11.81
CA ILE A 2 9.60 -0.35 11.45
C ILE A 2 10.76 -0.37 10.44
N GLY A 3 10.82 0.60 9.51
CA GLY A 3 11.99 0.77 8.63
C GLY A 3 13.30 0.95 9.42
N PHE A 4 13.29 1.76 10.49
CA PHE A 4 14.46 1.92 11.34
C PHE A 4 14.91 0.61 12.00
N ILE A 5 13.98 -0.24 12.44
CA ILE A 5 14.29 -1.57 12.98
C ILE A 5 14.88 -2.45 11.87
N ASP A 6 14.31 -2.43 10.66
CA ASP A 6 14.82 -3.20 9.52
C ASP A 6 16.24 -2.78 9.12
N ASP A 7 16.56 -1.49 9.16
CA ASP A 7 17.87 -0.94 8.79
C ASP A 7 18.96 -1.31 9.82
N HIS A 8 18.59 -1.48 11.10
CA HIS A 8 19.54 -1.65 12.20
C HIS A 8 19.57 -3.07 12.80
N ARG A 9 18.59 -3.93 12.48
CA ARG A 9 18.49 -5.30 13.03
C ARG A 9 19.72 -6.16 12.75
N GLY A 10 20.43 -5.92 11.65
CA GLY A 10 21.64 -6.67 11.29
C GLY A 10 22.82 -6.39 12.22
N ALA A 11 22.91 -5.18 12.77
CA ALA A 11 23.98 -4.78 13.67
C ALA A 11 23.64 -5.01 15.15
N TYR A 12 22.39 -4.79 15.55
CA TYR A 12 21.99 -4.74 16.97
C TYR A 12 20.96 -5.80 17.38
N GLY A 13 20.40 -6.54 16.42
CA GLY A 13 19.24 -7.41 16.68
C GLY A 13 17.95 -6.64 16.94
N VAL A 14 16.81 -7.32 16.82
CA VAL A 14 15.48 -6.69 16.92
C VAL A 14 15.12 -6.32 18.36
N GLU A 15 15.39 -7.20 19.33
CA GLU A 15 14.97 -7.02 20.72
C GLU A 15 15.58 -5.78 21.39
N PRO A 16 16.90 -5.49 21.25
CA PRO A 16 17.48 -4.27 21.81
C PRO A 16 16.87 -2.99 21.23
N ILE A 17 16.60 -2.97 19.93
CA ILE A 17 15.99 -1.81 19.26
C ILE A 17 14.53 -1.63 19.73
N CYS A 18 13.77 -2.72 19.82
CA CYS A 18 12.40 -2.72 20.32
C CYS A 18 12.30 -2.17 21.75
N LYS A 19 13.28 -2.48 22.60
CA LYS A 19 13.37 -1.96 23.98
C LYS A 19 13.58 -0.45 24.04
N VAL A 20 14.37 0.11 23.13
CA VAL A 20 14.66 1.55 23.06
C VAL A 20 13.51 2.35 22.43
N LEU A 21 12.78 1.75 21.48
CA LEU A 21 11.64 2.37 20.78
C LEU A 21 10.27 2.15 21.45
N PRO A 22 10.24 1.82 22.75
CA PRO A 22 9.19 1.08 23.46
C PRO A 22 8.15 0.35 22.59
N ILE A 23 8.58 -0.58 21.73
CA ILE A 23 7.70 -1.41 20.89
C ILE A 23 7.88 -2.87 21.28
N ALA A 24 6.78 -3.62 21.43
CA ALA A 24 6.85 -5.05 21.66
C ALA A 24 7.47 -5.78 20.45
N PRO A 25 8.42 -6.72 20.63
CA PRO A 25 8.98 -7.51 19.53
C PRO A 25 7.93 -8.28 18.73
N SER A 26 6.81 -8.69 19.36
CA SER A 26 5.66 -9.29 18.69
C SER A 26 5.04 -8.37 17.63
N THR A 27 4.90 -7.08 17.93
CA THR A 27 4.39 -6.08 16.98
C THR A 27 5.27 -5.96 15.75
N TYR A 28 6.60 -6.00 15.92
CA TYR A 28 7.53 -6.04 14.80
C TYR A 28 7.35 -7.32 13.97
N ARG A 29 7.32 -8.49 14.62
CA ARG A 29 7.15 -9.79 13.95
C ARG A 29 5.82 -9.87 13.20
N GLU A 30 4.73 -9.38 13.76
CA GLU A 30 3.43 -9.30 13.09
C GLU A 30 3.50 -8.43 11.83
N HIS A 31 4.20 -7.30 11.90
CA HIS A 31 4.37 -6.43 10.74
C HIS A 31 5.20 -7.09 9.63
N VAL A 32 6.30 -7.76 10.00
CA VAL A 32 7.10 -8.56 9.06
C VAL A 32 6.25 -9.69 8.47
N ALA A 33 5.45 -10.35 9.28
CA ALA A 33 4.56 -11.42 8.84
C ALA A 33 3.51 -10.92 7.84
N LYS A 34 2.87 -9.76 8.10
CA LYS A 34 1.91 -9.12 7.17
C LYS A 34 2.55 -8.67 5.85
N ARG A 35 3.84 -8.28 5.88
CA ARG A 35 4.60 -7.92 4.67
C ARG A 35 5.01 -9.13 3.83
N THR A 36 5.37 -10.23 4.48
CA THR A 36 5.98 -11.40 3.83
C THR A 36 4.93 -12.42 3.35
N ASP A 37 3.78 -12.49 4.03
CA ASP A 37 2.74 -13.47 3.75
C ASP A 37 1.42 -12.75 3.40
N PRO A 38 1.03 -12.70 2.11
CA PRO A 38 -0.26 -12.17 1.68
C PRO A 38 -1.46 -12.84 2.35
N GLY A 39 -1.32 -14.08 2.82
CA GLY A 39 -2.36 -14.82 3.55
C GLY A 39 -2.67 -14.25 4.94
N LYS A 40 -1.74 -13.50 5.54
CA LYS A 40 -1.91 -12.84 6.85
C LYS A 40 -2.50 -11.43 6.75
N LEU A 41 -2.74 -10.96 5.53
CA LEU A 41 -3.43 -9.70 5.30
C LEU A 41 -4.93 -9.85 5.54
N SER A 42 -5.58 -8.77 5.96
CA SER A 42 -7.04 -8.74 6.05
C SER A 42 -7.67 -8.98 4.67
N ALA A 43 -8.90 -9.50 4.63
CA ALA A 43 -9.63 -9.70 3.37
C ALA A 43 -9.65 -8.42 2.51
N ARG A 44 -9.82 -7.25 3.16
CA ARG A 44 -9.75 -5.94 2.50
C ARG A 44 -8.38 -5.64 1.91
N ALA A 45 -7.30 -5.86 2.66
CA ALA A 45 -5.94 -5.59 2.18
C ALA A 45 -5.55 -6.51 1.02
N ARG A 46 -5.99 -7.79 1.04
CA ARG A 46 -5.81 -8.71 -0.09
C ARG A 46 -6.55 -8.21 -1.34
N ARG A 47 -7.84 -7.87 -1.20
CA ARG A 47 -8.63 -7.31 -2.31
C ARG A 47 -8.02 -6.02 -2.86
N ASP A 48 -7.50 -5.16 -1.99
CA ASP A 48 -6.81 -3.94 -2.41
C ASP A 48 -5.55 -4.25 -3.24
N LEU A 49 -4.76 -5.25 -2.85
CA LEU A 49 -3.58 -5.69 -3.62
C LEU A 49 -3.96 -6.25 -4.99
N GLU A 50 -5.09 -6.95 -5.11
CA GLU A 50 -5.60 -7.45 -6.39
C GLU A 50 -6.11 -6.32 -7.29
N LEU A 51 -6.74 -5.30 -6.71
CA LEU A 51 -7.32 -4.17 -7.44
C LEU A 51 -6.26 -3.16 -7.91
N LYS A 52 -5.16 -2.97 -7.17
CA LYS A 52 -4.12 -1.98 -7.46
C LYS A 52 -3.53 -2.10 -8.89
N PRO A 53 -3.08 -3.28 -9.35
CA PRO A 53 -2.57 -3.45 -10.72
C PRO A 53 -3.62 -3.15 -11.80
N GLN A 54 -4.88 -3.47 -11.53
CA GLN A 54 -5.98 -3.21 -12.48
C GLN A 54 -6.26 -1.71 -12.57
N ILE A 55 -6.24 -1.01 -11.44
CA ILE A 55 -6.37 0.45 -11.37
C ILE A 55 -5.22 1.13 -12.11
N GLU A 56 -3.98 0.68 -11.95
CA GLU A 56 -2.81 1.19 -12.69
C GLU A 56 -2.97 0.99 -14.20
N ARG A 57 -3.32 -0.23 -14.64
CA ARG A 57 -3.55 -0.55 -16.06
C ARG A 57 -4.63 0.34 -16.65
N VAL A 58 -5.78 0.43 -15.99
CA VAL A 58 -6.91 1.22 -16.46
C VAL A 58 -6.58 2.72 -16.47
N PHE A 59 -5.82 3.21 -15.49
CA PHE A 59 -5.43 4.62 -15.41
C PHE A 59 -4.55 5.06 -16.59
N GLY A 60 -3.70 4.17 -17.13
CA GLY A 60 -2.84 4.46 -18.28
C GLY A 60 -3.62 4.98 -19.50
N GLU A 61 -4.88 4.55 -19.66
CA GLU A 61 -5.77 4.98 -20.75
C GLU A 61 -6.90 5.91 -20.26
N ASN A 62 -7.11 6.03 -18.95
CA ASN A 62 -8.23 6.73 -18.34
C ASN A 62 -7.79 7.67 -17.22
N PHE A 63 -7.58 8.94 -17.56
CA PHE A 63 -7.18 9.95 -16.57
C PHE A 63 -8.33 10.32 -15.62
N GLY A 64 -8.05 10.19 -14.32
CA GLY A 64 -8.92 10.63 -13.22
C GLY A 64 -9.86 9.55 -12.69
N ALA A 65 -10.11 9.57 -11.37
CA ALA A 65 -10.76 8.49 -10.65
C ALA A 65 -12.16 8.13 -11.17
N ARG A 66 -12.95 9.11 -11.63
CA ARG A 66 -14.28 8.85 -12.22
C ARG A 66 -14.20 8.06 -13.53
N LYS A 67 -13.17 8.26 -14.35
CA LYS A 67 -13.01 7.52 -15.62
C LYS A 67 -12.48 6.12 -15.32
N VAL A 68 -11.49 6.00 -14.44
CA VAL A 68 -10.97 4.71 -13.96
C VAL A 68 -12.09 3.86 -13.37
N TRP A 69 -12.88 4.40 -12.46
CA TRP A 69 -14.00 3.67 -11.84
C TRP A 69 -15.02 3.18 -12.86
N ARG A 70 -15.41 4.02 -13.83
CA ARG A 70 -16.32 3.60 -14.91
C ARG A 70 -15.72 2.50 -15.79
N GLN A 71 -14.42 2.56 -16.08
CA GLN A 71 -13.76 1.52 -16.85
C GLN A 71 -13.66 0.20 -16.07
N MET A 72 -13.33 0.26 -14.77
CA MET A 72 -13.35 -0.91 -13.88
C MET A 72 -14.72 -1.60 -13.86
N LEU A 73 -15.81 -0.82 -13.77
CA LEU A 73 -17.17 -1.38 -13.86
C LEU A 73 -17.46 -2.03 -15.22
N ARG A 74 -17.00 -1.43 -16.33
CA ARG A 74 -17.15 -2.01 -17.68
C ARG A 74 -16.41 -3.33 -17.85
N GLU A 75 -15.28 -3.49 -17.16
CA GLU A 75 -14.47 -4.71 -17.17
C GLU A 75 -14.96 -5.77 -16.15
N GLY A 76 -16.05 -5.49 -15.42
CA GLY A 76 -16.69 -6.46 -14.52
C GLY A 76 -16.20 -6.41 -13.07
N PHE A 77 -15.41 -5.41 -12.68
CA PHE A 77 -15.00 -5.26 -11.28
C PHE A 77 -16.11 -4.66 -10.42
N ASP A 78 -16.57 -5.39 -9.41
CA ASP A 78 -17.45 -4.83 -8.37
C ASP A 78 -16.62 -4.07 -7.32
N VAL A 79 -16.47 -2.76 -7.56
CA VAL A 79 -15.70 -1.86 -6.70
C VAL A 79 -16.40 -0.51 -6.55
N ALA A 80 -16.53 -0.07 -5.30
CA ALA A 80 -17.06 1.25 -4.97
C ALA A 80 -16.10 2.36 -5.43
N ARG A 81 -16.65 3.49 -5.90
CA ARG A 81 -15.86 4.65 -6.35
C ARG A 81 -14.87 5.16 -5.29
N CYS A 82 -15.28 5.21 -4.02
CA CYS A 82 -14.41 5.63 -2.91
C CYS A 82 -13.20 4.69 -2.71
N THR A 83 -13.33 3.42 -3.09
CA THR A 83 -12.22 2.46 -3.05
C THR A 83 -11.22 2.77 -4.16
N VAL A 84 -11.70 3.06 -5.38
CA VAL A 84 -10.85 3.48 -6.50
C VAL A 84 -10.10 4.77 -6.16
N GLU A 85 -10.79 5.79 -5.64
CA GLU A 85 -10.18 7.08 -5.26
C GLU A 85 -9.10 6.91 -4.19
N ARG A 86 -9.38 6.11 -3.15
CA ARG A 86 -8.39 5.79 -2.11
C ARG A 86 -7.20 5.03 -2.67
N LEU A 87 -7.41 3.98 -3.47
CA LEU A 87 -6.33 3.18 -4.03
C LEU A 87 -5.48 3.96 -5.03
N MET A 88 -6.08 4.82 -5.84
CA MET A 88 -5.34 5.76 -6.68
C MET A 88 -4.48 6.71 -5.85
N THR A 89 -4.99 7.19 -4.71
CA THR A 89 -4.20 8.01 -3.77
C THR A 89 -3.02 7.21 -3.19
N ASP A 90 -3.25 5.96 -2.75
CA ASP A 90 -2.21 5.07 -2.23
C ASP A 90 -1.12 4.76 -3.27
N LEU A 91 -1.49 4.75 -4.56
CA LEU A 91 -0.58 4.52 -5.69
C LEU A 91 0.06 5.81 -6.23
N GLY A 92 -0.32 6.99 -5.73
CA GLY A 92 0.15 8.28 -6.25
C GLY A 92 -0.40 8.64 -7.63
N LEU A 93 -1.47 7.98 -8.07
CA LEU A 93 -2.14 8.24 -9.34
C LEU A 93 -3.12 9.41 -9.18
N GLN A 94 -2.66 10.63 -9.42
CA GLN A 94 -3.53 11.81 -9.45
C GLN A 94 -3.83 12.23 -10.89
N GLY A 95 -5.11 12.29 -11.22
CA GLY A 95 -5.57 12.87 -12.49
C GLY A 95 -5.31 14.37 -12.47
N VAL A 96 -4.22 14.80 -13.13
CA VAL A 96 -3.86 16.19 -13.45
C VAL A 96 -4.31 17.23 -12.42
N ILE A 97 -3.63 17.30 -11.28
CA ILE A 97 -3.17 18.56 -10.68
C ILE A 97 -1.71 18.36 -10.25
N SER A 98 -0.88 19.30 -10.68
CA SER A 98 0.57 19.45 -10.56
C SER A 98 1.26 18.96 -9.25
N LYS A 99 2.33 18.19 -9.46
CA LYS A 99 3.60 18.07 -8.71
C LYS A 99 3.56 17.90 -7.17
N ARG A 100 3.99 16.72 -6.72
CA ARG A 100 5.18 16.62 -5.85
C ARG A 100 5.80 15.22 -5.96
N TRP A 101 6.87 15.12 -6.72
CA TRP A 101 7.82 14.02 -6.58
C TRP A 101 8.44 14.14 -5.19
N SER A 102 8.15 13.19 -4.30
CA SER A 102 9.02 12.94 -3.16
C SER A 102 9.97 11.85 -3.58
N SER A 103 11.10 12.25 -4.16
CA SER A 103 12.31 11.43 -4.23
C SER A 103 12.59 10.88 -2.82
N ARG A 104 12.66 9.57 -2.70
CA ARG A 104 13.40 8.92 -1.61
C ARG A 104 14.84 8.78 -2.11
N HIS A 105 15.69 9.71 -1.67
CA HIS A 105 17.12 9.47 -1.48
C HIS A 105 17.33 9.24 0.00
#